data_AF-A0A1Q7XZ96-F1
#
_entry.id   AF-A0A1Q7XZ96-F1
#
_cell.length_a   1.000
_cell.length_b   1.000
_cell.length_c   1.000
_cell.angle_alpha   90.00
_cell.angle_beta   90.00
_cell.angle_gamma   90.00
#
_symmetry.space_group_name_H-M   'P 1'
#
loop_
_entity.id
_entity.type
_entity.pdbx_description
1 polymer ?
#
loop_
_entity_poly.entity_id
_entity_poly.type
_entity_poly.pdbx_seq_one_letter_code
_entity_poly.pdbx_strand_id
1 'polypeptide(L)'
;MAELIVAFDLPSGREALELAARLPGLRWAKIGPMLHVREGPALVREFTARGVRVFLDLKWHDIPSVVAGAVEAARAQDVALATVHTLGGPAVLAAAAQAAGEMALVGVTVLTSHEAGDFERVVGRGVPDLGFEAERLGRLAVAAGLRGVVASGHELALLREMLGPDAWIVVPGVRAPGDAPDDQAR
;
A
#
# COMPACT_ATOMS: atom_id res chain seq x y z
N MET A 1 14.34 9.64 -6.54
CA MET A 1 15.20 8.48 -6.26
C MET A 1 14.30 7.37 -5.72
N ALA A 2 14.49 6.11 -6.13
CA ALA A 2 13.66 5.01 -5.66
C ALA A 2 14.10 4.54 -4.25
N GLU A 3 13.15 4.09 -3.45
CA GLU A 3 13.39 3.46 -2.14
C GLU A 3 12.96 2.00 -2.17
N LEU A 4 13.66 1.13 -1.45
CA LEU A 4 13.27 -0.26 -1.26
C LEU A 4 12.51 -0.41 0.05
N ILE A 5 11.34 -1.04 -0.02
CA ILE A 5 10.52 -1.42 1.14
C ILE A 5 10.58 -2.94 1.27
N VAL A 6 11.07 -3.44 2.40
CA VAL A 6 11.18 -4.88 2.64
C VAL A 6 9.87 -5.40 3.20
N ALA A 7 9.31 -6.44 2.57
CA ALA A 7 8.11 -7.13 3.00
C ALA A 7 8.41 -8.11 4.14
N PHE A 8 7.81 -7.90 5.31
CA PHE A 8 7.90 -8.81 6.45
C PHE A 8 6.70 -9.76 6.46
N ASP A 9 6.62 -10.61 5.44
CA ASP A 9 5.56 -11.62 5.31
C ASP A 9 6.02 -12.93 6.00
N LEU A 10 6.23 -12.85 7.32
CA LEU A 10 6.78 -13.91 8.17
C LEU A 10 5.73 -14.45 9.15
N PRO A 11 5.88 -15.69 9.65
CA PRO A 11 4.87 -16.33 10.49
C PRO A 11 4.84 -15.82 11.95
N SER A 12 5.84 -15.08 12.40
CA SER A 12 5.88 -14.52 13.76
C SER A 12 6.65 -13.21 13.88
N GLY A 13 6.33 -12.41 14.90
CA GLY A 13 7.04 -11.18 15.25
C GLY A 13 8.50 -11.45 15.64
N ARG A 14 8.78 -12.58 16.29
CA ARG A 14 10.16 -13.01 16.60
C ARG A 14 10.99 -13.14 15.33
N GLU A 15 10.50 -13.88 14.35
CA GLU A 15 11.21 -14.05 13.06
C GLU A 15 11.35 -12.73 12.30
N ALA A 16 10.36 -11.84 12.40
CA ALA A 16 10.46 -10.50 11.82
C ALA A 16 11.60 -9.67 12.45
N LEU A 17 11.74 -9.70 13.77
CA LEU A 17 12.81 -9.00 14.47
C LEU A 17 14.19 -9.63 14.22
N GLU A 18 14.26 -10.96 14.11
CA GLU A 18 15.47 -11.69 13.74
C GLU A 18 15.92 -11.33 12.31
N LEU A 19 15.00 -11.26 11.35
CA LEU A 19 15.30 -10.80 9.99
C LEU A 19 15.75 -9.34 9.99
N ALA A 20 15.06 -8.45 10.70
CA ALA A 20 15.42 -7.05 10.78
C ALA A 20 16.85 -6.84 11.31
N ALA A 21 17.26 -7.61 12.33
CA ALA A 21 18.62 -7.57 12.88
C ALA A 21 19.70 -7.98 11.86
N ARG A 22 19.35 -8.76 10.84
CA ARG A 22 20.26 -9.18 9.75
C ARG A 22 20.35 -8.16 8.61
N LEU A 23 19.59 -7.08 8.67
CA LEU A 23 19.49 -6.04 7.64
C LEU A 23 19.96 -4.68 8.20
N PRO A 24 21.27 -4.43 8.37
CA PRO A 24 21.80 -3.24 9.04
C PRO A 24 21.51 -1.89 8.31
N GLY A 25 20.95 -1.93 7.10
CA GLY A 25 20.51 -0.76 6.33
C GLY A 25 18.99 -0.68 6.13
N LEU A 26 18.21 -1.44 6.89
CA LEU A 26 16.76 -1.49 6.76
C LEU A 26 16.14 -0.12 7.06
N ARG A 27 15.66 0.57 6.01
CA ARG A 27 14.94 1.85 6.16
C ARG A 27 13.44 1.67 6.34
N TRP A 28 12.87 0.71 5.63
CA TRP A 28 11.42 0.51 5.52
C TRP A 28 11.03 -0.95 5.76
N ALA A 29 10.08 -1.15 6.66
CA ALA A 29 9.45 -2.45 6.90
C ALA A 29 7.97 -2.39 6.52
N LYS A 30 7.55 -3.20 5.55
CA LYS A 30 6.13 -3.42 5.26
C LYS A 30 5.60 -4.52 6.17
N ILE A 31 4.61 -4.18 6.98
CA ILE A 31 3.86 -5.12 7.82
C ILE A 31 2.48 -5.30 7.18
N GLY A 32 2.24 -6.50 6.65
CA GLY A 32 0.96 -6.89 6.06
C GLY A 32 -0.04 -7.45 7.07
N PRO A 33 -1.25 -7.83 6.62
CA PRO A 33 -2.33 -8.28 7.50
C PRO A 33 -2.00 -9.54 8.30
N MET A 34 -1.28 -10.51 7.73
CA MET A 34 -0.95 -11.75 8.44
C MET A 34 -0.16 -11.50 9.73
N LEU A 35 0.89 -10.68 9.63
CA LEU A 35 1.75 -10.37 10.75
C LEU A 35 1.09 -9.37 11.71
N HIS A 36 0.37 -8.38 11.18
CA HIS A 36 -0.34 -7.41 12.01
C HIS A 36 -1.49 -8.04 12.81
N VAL A 37 -2.26 -8.98 12.25
CA VAL A 37 -3.33 -9.67 12.99
C VAL A 37 -2.76 -10.50 14.13
N ARG A 38 -1.57 -11.09 13.94
CA ARG A 38 -0.92 -11.93 14.95
C ARG A 38 -0.28 -11.13 16.08
N GLU A 39 0.50 -10.10 15.73
CA GLU A 39 1.38 -9.40 16.67
C GLU A 39 0.84 -8.02 17.05
N GLY A 40 -0.04 -7.46 16.24
CA GLY A 40 -0.71 -6.20 16.46
C GLY A 40 0.21 -4.98 16.50
N PRO A 41 -0.27 -3.90 17.13
CA PRO A 41 0.48 -2.66 17.38
C PRO A 41 1.84 -2.83 18.07
N ALA A 42 2.03 -3.90 18.83
CA ALA A 42 3.28 -4.12 19.56
C ALA A 42 4.47 -4.27 18.61
N LEU A 43 4.29 -5.00 17.52
CA LEU A 43 5.35 -5.16 16.52
C LEU A 43 5.65 -3.86 15.78
N VAL A 44 4.63 -3.06 15.46
CA VAL A 44 4.82 -1.74 14.83
C VAL A 44 5.73 -0.88 15.71
N ARG A 45 5.46 -0.83 17.02
CA ARG A 45 6.29 -0.09 17.99
C ARG A 45 7.72 -0.59 18.09
N GLU A 46 7.93 -1.91 18.00
CA GLU A 46 9.29 -2.48 17.97
C GLU A 46 10.10 -1.98 16.76
N PHE A 47 9.49 -1.90 15.58
CA PHE A 47 10.17 -1.39 14.39
C PHE A 47 10.41 0.12 14.47
N THR A 48 9.42 0.91 14.89
CA THR A 48 9.57 2.36 15.01
C THR A 48 10.60 2.75 16.08
N ALA A 49 10.65 2.04 17.21
CA ALA A 49 11.67 2.23 18.25
C ALA A 49 13.11 1.94 17.78
N ARG A 50 13.26 1.12 16.73
CA ARG A 50 14.56 0.84 16.08
C ARG A 50 14.91 1.85 14.99
N GLY A 51 14.10 2.89 14.80
CA GLY A 51 14.28 3.90 13.75
C GLY A 51 13.90 3.41 12.35
N VAL A 52 13.20 2.28 12.23
CA VAL A 52 12.72 1.76 10.94
C VAL A 52 11.37 2.40 10.62
N ARG A 53 11.22 2.95 9.41
CA ARG A 53 9.95 3.50 8.93
C ARG A 53 8.99 2.35 8.63
N VAL A 54 7.82 2.35 9.27
CA VAL A 54 6.82 1.30 9.04
C VAL A 54 5.88 1.70 7.91
N PHE A 55 5.72 0.79 6.94
CA PHE A 55 4.61 0.78 5.99
C PHE A 55 3.58 -0.25 6.46
N LEU A 56 2.41 0.23 6.92
CA LEU A 56 1.30 -0.62 7.32
C LEU A 56 0.36 -0.90 6.13
N ASP A 57 0.49 -2.09 5.54
CA ASP A 57 -0.18 -2.48 4.29
C ASP A 57 -1.46 -3.30 4.56
N LEU A 58 -2.46 -2.67 5.19
CA LEU A 58 -3.73 -3.31 5.57
C LEU A 58 -4.87 -3.09 4.58
N LYS A 59 -4.66 -2.22 3.58
CA LYS A 59 -5.60 -1.91 2.50
C LYS A 59 -7.03 -1.63 2.99
N TRP A 60 -7.19 -0.74 3.98
CA TRP A 60 -8.50 -0.53 4.61
C TRP A 60 -9.58 -0.16 3.59
N HIS A 61 -10.75 -0.78 3.75
CA HIS A 61 -11.88 -0.64 2.84
C HIS A 61 -13.18 -0.82 3.63
N ASP A 62 -13.78 0.30 4.03
CA ASP A 62 -15.01 0.37 4.81
C ASP A 62 -15.65 1.76 4.59
N ILE A 63 -16.70 2.09 5.35
CA ILE A 63 -17.33 3.41 5.35
C ILE A 63 -16.35 4.50 5.85
N PRO A 64 -16.59 5.78 5.50
CA PRO A 64 -15.63 6.85 5.74
C PRO A 64 -15.16 7.01 7.19
N SER A 65 -16.07 6.91 8.17
CA SER A 65 -15.73 7.07 9.59
C SER A 65 -14.82 5.94 10.11
N VAL A 66 -15.05 4.71 9.67
CA VAL A 66 -14.25 3.54 10.08
C VAL A 66 -12.85 3.64 9.50
N VAL A 67 -12.73 3.96 8.21
CA VAL A 67 -11.42 4.12 7.56
C VAL A 67 -10.64 5.30 8.17
N ALA A 68 -11.29 6.45 8.39
CA ALA A 68 -10.64 7.57 9.05
C ALA A 68 -10.13 7.20 10.45
N GLY A 69 -10.94 6.51 11.27
CA GLY A 69 -10.52 6.05 12.59
C GLY A 69 -9.34 5.07 12.55
N ALA A 70 -9.31 4.15 11.57
CA ALA A 70 -8.19 3.24 11.38
C ALA A 70 -6.89 3.98 10.99
N VAL A 71 -7.00 4.99 10.11
CA VAL A 71 -5.88 5.84 9.69
C VAL A 71 -5.35 6.68 10.87
N GLU A 72 -6.23 7.27 11.68
CA GLU A 72 -5.84 7.99 12.90
C GLU A 72 -5.12 7.09 13.90
N ALA A 73 -5.64 5.88 14.11
CA ALA A 73 -5.03 4.90 15.01
C ALA A 73 -3.64 4.44 14.52
N ALA A 74 -3.43 4.32 13.21
CA ALA A 74 -2.12 4.01 12.64
C ALA A 74 -1.16 5.20 12.78
N ARG A 75 -1.61 6.42 12.48
CA ARG A 75 -0.83 7.65 12.65
C ARG A 75 -0.35 7.82 14.10
N ALA A 76 -1.20 7.50 15.08
CA ALA A 76 -0.85 7.56 16.50
C ALA A 76 0.22 6.54 16.94
N GLN A 77 0.59 5.59 16.08
CA GLN A 77 1.64 4.59 16.32
C GLN A 77 2.93 4.88 15.54
N ASP A 78 3.09 6.12 15.04
CA ASP A 78 4.23 6.56 14.23
C ASP A 78 4.43 5.74 12.94
N VAL A 79 3.34 5.21 12.39
CA VAL A 79 3.35 4.62 11.03
C VAL A 79 3.70 5.73 10.04
N ALA A 80 4.64 5.45 9.14
CA ALA A 80 5.14 6.42 8.17
C ALA A 80 4.38 6.38 6.84
N LEU A 81 3.85 5.21 6.48
CA LEU A 81 3.10 4.96 5.25
C LEU A 81 1.98 3.95 5.52
N ALA A 82 0.78 4.17 4.98
CA ALA A 82 -0.32 3.21 5.05
C ALA A 82 -1.13 3.15 3.75
N THR A 83 -2.00 2.14 3.64
CA THR A 83 -2.84 1.90 2.45
C THR A 83 -4.33 1.90 2.74
N VAL A 84 -5.10 2.44 1.79
CA VAL A 84 -6.57 2.28 1.66
C VAL A 84 -6.91 1.79 0.25
N HIS A 85 -8.05 1.13 0.06
CA HIS A 85 -8.52 0.78 -1.29
C HIS A 85 -9.22 1.96 -1.96
N THR A 86 -8.83 2.29 -3.21
CA THR A 86 -9.50 3.34 -4.00
C THR A 86 -10.94 3.00 -4.35
N LEU A 87 -11.30 1.71 -4.32
CA LEU A 87 -12.67 1.24 -4.54
C LEU A 87 -13.63 1.64 -3.41
N GLY A 88 -13.15 2.13 -2.27
CA GLY A 88 -14.00 2.74 -1.23
C GLY A 88 -14.66 4.05 -1.68
N GLY A 89 -14.17 4.64 -2.78
CA GLY A 89 -14.77 5.82 -3.40
C GLY A 89 -14.36 7.16 -2.76
N PRO A 90 -14.75 8.30 -3.37
CA PRO A 90 -14.21 9.61 -3.03
C PRO A 90 -14.41 10.03 -1.57
N ALA A 91 -15.56 9.72 -0.99
CA ALA A 91 -15.87 10.09 0.40
C ALA A 91 -14.96 9.37 1.41
N VAL A 92 -14.68 8.08 1.19
CA VAL A 92 -13.76 7.30 2.03
C VAL A 92 -12.35 7.84 1.89
N LEU A 93 -11.90 8.07 0.65
CA LEU A 93 -10.56 8.57 0.38
C LEU A 93 -10.31 9.96 0.99
N ALA A 94 -11.28 10.88 0.88
CA ALA A 94 -11.16 12.21 1.45
C ALA A 94 -11.09 12.18 2.99
N ALA A 95 -11.95 11.37 3.62
CA ALA A 95 -11.92 11.20 5.08
C ALA A 95 -10.61 10.58 5.56
N ALA A 96 -10.10 9.58 4.83
CA ALA A 96 -8.83 8.94 5.11
C ALA A 96 -7.64 9.90 4.95
N ALA A 97 -7.62 10.71 3.89
CA ALA A 97 -6.56 11.69 3.66
C ALA A 97 -6.52 12.75 4.77
N GLN A 98 -7.68 13.24 5.20
CA GLN A 98 -7.76 14.19 6.31
C GLN A 98 -7.23 13.58 7.62
N ALA A 99 -7.59 12.34 7.92
CA ALA A 99 -7.13 11.60 9.10
C ALA A 99 -5.61 11.33 9.10
N ALA A 100 -5.00 11.21 7.93
CA ALA A 100 -3.59 10.87 7.77
C ALA A 100 -2.65 12.00 8.21
N GLY A 101 -3.05 13.26 8.09
CA GLY A 101 -2.18 14.41 8.38
C GLY A 101 -0.85 14.29 7.61
N GLU A 102 0.27 14.26 8.34
CA GLU A 102 1.62 14.12 7.77
C GLU A 102 2.01 12.66 7.42
N MET A 103 1.26 11.65 7.91
CA MET A 103 1.51 10.26 7.54
C MET A 103 1.19 10.06 6.05
N ALA A 104 2.09 9.43 5.30
CA ALA A 104 1.81 9.15 3.90
C ALA A 104 0.69 8.12 3.78
N LEU A 105 -0.35 8.44 3.00
CA LEU A 105 -1.42 7.52 2.66
C LEU A 105 -1.45 7.28 1.16
N VAL A 106 -1.43 6.02 0.74
CA VAL A 106 -1.48 5.62 -0.68
C VAL A 106 -2.70 4.75 -0.99
N GLY A 107 -3.27 4.96 -2.18
CA GLY A 107 -4.46 4.25 -2.62
C GLY A 107 -4.09 2.99 -3.41
N VAL A 108 -4.56 1.83 -2.98
CA VAL A 108 -4.45 0.59 -3.77
C VAL A 108 -5.45 0.65 -4.92
N THR A 109 -4.93 0.68 -6.15
CA THR A 109 -5.70 0.76 -7.39
C THR A 109 -6.33 -0.59 -7.76
N VAL A 110 -5.78 -1.30 -8.74
CA VAL A 110 -6.14 -2.67 -9.09
C VAL A 110 -5.14 -3.61 -8.42
N LEU A 111 -5.62 -4.68 -7.78
CA LEU A 111 -4.73 -5.70 -7.22
C LEU A 111 -3.89 -6.33 -8.34
N THR A 112 -2.61 -6.58 -8.07
CA THR A 112 -1.68 -7.19 -9.04
C THR A 112 -2.03 -8.62 -9.40
N SER A 113 -2.86 -9.29 -8.58
CA SER A 113 -3.43 -10.61 -8.83
C SER A 113 -4.67 -10.60 -9.73
N HIS A 114 -5.28 -9.45 -10.02
CA HIS A 114 -6.44 -9.39 -10.90
C HIS A 114 -6.05 -9.43 -12.37
N GLU A 115 -6.80 -10.21 -13.14
CA GLU A 115 -6.91 -10.10 -14.58
C GLU A 115 -8.09 -9.22 -15.00
N ALA A 116 -8.11 -8.77 -16.26
CA ALA A 116 -9.13 -7.83 -16.76
C ALA A 116 -10.55 -8.37 -16.54
N GLY A 117 -10.80 -9.63 -16.89
CA GLY A 117 -12.13 -10.24 -16.76
C GLY A 117 -12.60 -10.38 -15.31
N ASP A 118 -11.70 -10.61 -14.35
CA ASP A 118 -12.07 -10.65 -12.93
C ASP A 118 -12.43 -9.26 -12.43
N PHE A 119 -11.65 -8.25 -12.83
CA PHE A 119 -11.94 -6.88 -12.45
C PHE A 119 -13.26 -6.38 -13.02
N GLU A 120 -13.59 -6.72 -14.28
CA GLU A 120 -14.89 -6.43 -14.90
C GLU A 120 -16.05 -6.99 -14.08
N ARG A 121 -15.95 -8.24 -13.61
CA ARG A 121 -16.96 -8.87 -12.75
C ARG A 121 -17.12 -8.14 -11.42
N VAL A 122 -16.01 -7.69 -10.82
CA VAL A 122 -16.02 -6.93 -9.57
C VAL A 122 -16.70 -5.57 -9.76
N VAL A 123 -16.41 -4.85 -10.85
CA VAL A 123 -16.97 -3.50 -11.08
C VAL A 123 -18.34 -3.50 -11.76
N GLY A 124 -18.78 -4.64 -12.32
CA GLY A 124 -20.07 -4.79 -12.99
C GLY A 124 -20.20 -4.01 -14.30
N ARG A 125 -19.08 -3.67 -14.94
CA ARG A 125 -19.03 -2.95 -16.22
C ARG A 125 -17.79 -3.34 -17.03
N GLY A 126 -17.82 -3.04 -18.32
CA GLY A 126 -16.65 -3.21 -19.19
C GLY A 126 -15.44 -2.39 -18.72
N VAL A 127 -14.27 -2.99 -18.85
CA VAL A 127 -12.97 -2.43 -18.50
C VAL A 127 -12.08 -2.56 -19.74
N PRO A 128 -11.72 -1.45 -20.41
CA PRO A 128 -10.91 -1.51 -21.64
C PRO A 128 -9.60 -2.28 -21.43
N ASP A 129 -8.89 -1.94 -20.36
CA ASP A 129 -7.74 -2.66 -19.83
C ASP A 129 -7.50 -2.25 -18.35
N LEU A 130 -6.63 -2.97 -17.66
CA LEU A 130 -6.34 -2.70 -16.25
C LEU A 130 -5.51 -1.43 -16.03
N GLY A 131 -4.73 -1.00 -17.02
CA GLY A 131 -4.00 0.27 -16.99
C GLY A 131 -4.94 1.46 -16.99
N PHE A 132 -5.98 1.43 -17.84
CA PHE A 132 -7.05 2.42 -17.85
C PHE A 132 -7.72 2.55 -16.46
N GLU A 133 -8.00 1.42 -15.80
CA GLU A 133 -8.60 1.44 -14.46
C GLU A 133 -7.63 1.89 -13.37
N ALA A 134 -6.37 1.46 -13.44
CA ALA A 134 -5.33 1.93 -12.53
C ALA A 134 -5.15 3.45 -12.62
N GLU A 135 -5.15 4.01 -13.84
CA GLU A 135 -5.10 5.45 -14.07
C GLU A 135 -6.34 6.15 -13.48
N ARG A 136 -7.55 5.68 -13.83
CA ARG A 136 -8.81 6.26 -13.32
C ARG A 136 -8.85 6.26 -11.79
N LEU A 137 -8.47 5.16 -11.15
CA LEU A 137 -8.42 5.03 -9.70
C LEU A 137 -7.31 5.88 -9.08
N GLY A 138 -6.16 6.01 -9.76
CA GLY A 138 -5.08 6.88 -9.33
C GLY A 138 -5.44 8.36 -9.35
N ARG A 139 -6.23 8.81 -10.34
CA ARG A 139 -6.80 10.16 -10.37
C ARG A 139 -7.70 10.42 -9.16
N LEU A 140 -8.52 9.43 -8.77
CA LEU A 140 -9.37 9.54 -7.58
C LEU A 140 -8.55 9.67 -6.29
N ALA A 141 -7.49 8.88 -6.15
CA ALA A 141 -6.61 8.93 -4.98
C ALA A 141 -5.97 10.32 -4.81
N VAL A 142 -5.35 10.86 -5.86
CA VAL A 142 -4.71 12.17 -5.80
C VAL A 142 -5.71 13.30 -5.62
N ALA A 143 -6.85 13.24 -6.31
CA ALA A 143 -7.92 14.24 -6.14
C ALA A 143 -8.47 14.28 -4.71
N ALA A 144 -8.45 13.15 -4.00
CA ALA A 144 -8.85 13.07 -2.59
C ALA A 144 -7.74 13.50 -1.60
N GLY A 145 -6.54 13.85 -2.09
CA GLY A 145 -5.42 14.31 -1.26
C GLY A 145 -4.49 13.20 -0.76
N LEU A 146 -4.57 11.98 -1.31
CA LEU A 146 -3.60 10.93 -0.98
C LEU A 146 -2.22 11.26 -1.54
N ARG A 147 -1.17 10.77 -0.89
CA ARG A 147 0.22 11.00 -1.29
C ARG A 147 0.59 10.29 -2.61
N GLY A 148 -0.18 9.28 -2.98
CA GLY A 148 0.09 8.46 -4.16
C GLY A 148 -0.74 7.19 -4.22
N VAL A 149 -0.23 6.19 -4.92
CA VAL A 149 -0.93 4.93 -5.20
C VAL A 149 -0.04 3.71 -5.02
N VAL A 150 -0.68 2.55 -4.85
CA VAL A 150 -0.09 1.22 -5.08
C VAL A 150 -0.62 0.71 -6.43
N ALA A 151 0.29 0.25 -7.30
CA ALA A 151 -0.04 -0.26 -8.64
C ALA A 151 1.04 -1.24 -9.13
N SER A 152 0.75 -2.02 -10.18
CA SER A 152 1.72 -2.94 -10.79
C SER A 152 2.87 -2.18 -11.46
N GLY A 153 4.01 -2.86 -11.62
CA GLY A 153 5.14 -2.34 -12.40
C GLY A 153 4.79 -2.06 -13.86
N HIS A 154 3.80 -2.76 -14.43
CA HIS A 154 3.32 -2.54 -15.80
C HIS A 154 2.62 -1.19 -15.97
N GLU A 155 1.99 -0.66 -14.91
CA GLU A 155 1.30 0.63 -14.94
C GLU A 155 2.20 1.81 -14.57
N LEU A 156 3.45 1.57 -14.18
CA LEU A 156 4.33 2.59 -13.60
C LEU A 156 4.55 3.78 -14.55
N ALA A 157 4.81 3.54 -15.83
CA ALA A 157 5.06 4.60 -16.80
C ALA A 157 3.82 5.47 -17.00
N LEU A 158 2.66 4.85 -17.23
CA LEU A 158 1.36 5.50 -17.40
C LEU A 158 1.02 6.36 -16.16
N LEU A 159 1.12 5.77 -14.98
CA LEU A 159 0.83 6.47 -13.73
C LEU A 159 1.82 7.58 -13.44
N ARG A 160 3.11 7.42 -13.78
CA ARG A 160 4.09 8.49 -13.58
C ARG A 160 3.81 9.70 -14.48
N GLU A 161 3.46 9.47 -15.74
CA GLU A 161 3.05 10.53 -16.66
C GLU A 161 1.82 11.27 -16.12
N MET A 162 0.84 10.51 -15.64
CA MET A 162 -0.44 11.03 -15.16
C MET A 162 -0.36 11.75 -13.81
N LEU A 163 0.39 11.19 -12.85
CA LEU A 163 0.45 11.68 -11.45
C LEU A 163 1.50 12.79 -11.25
N GLY A 164 2.41 12.96 -12.21
CA GLY A 164 3.55 13.87 -12.09
C GLY A 164 4.67 13.31 -11.20
N PRO A 165 5.78 14.04 -11.03
CA PRO A 165 6.99 13.54 -10.37
C PRO A 165 6.88 13.44 -8.84
N ASP A 166 5.96 14.19 -8.22
CA ASP A 166 5.90 14.29 -6.76
C ASP A 166 5.05 13.21 -6.09
N ALA A 167 4.09 12.63 -6.82
CA ALA A 167 3.24 11.57 -6.32
C ALA A 167 4.03 10.28 -6.09
N TRP A 168 3.70 9.58 -5.01
CA TRP A 168 4.33 8.29 -4.71
C TRP A 168 3.66 7.19 -5.54
N ILE A 169 4.47 6.29 -6.10
CA ILE A 169 3.97 5.06 -6.74
C ILE A 169 4.70 3.92 -6.06
N VAL A 170 3.98 3.19 -5.22
CA VAL A 170 4.49 2.01 -4.52
C VAL A 170 4.21 0.81 -5.40
N VAL A 171 5.29 0.15 -5.84
CA VAL A 171 5.22 -0.99 -6.76
C VAL A 171 5.56 -2.27 -5.99
N PRO A 172 4.59 -3.15 -5.71
CA PRO A 172 4.85 -4.47 -5.15
C PRO A 172 5.43 -5.40 -6.23
N GLY A 173 5.82 -6.61 -5.86
CA GLY A 173 6.23 -7.64 -6.83
C GLY A 173 7.59 -7.39 -7.48
N VAL A 174 8.43 -6.57 -6.86
CA VAL A 174 9.81 -6.35 -7.32
C VAL A 174 10.60 -7.64 -7.17
N ARG A 175 11.11 -8.17 -8.29
CA ARG A 175 11.88 -9.41 -8.37
C ARG A 175 13.32 -9.13 -8.81
N ALA A 176 14.27 -9.95 -8.35
CA ALA A 176 15.60 -9.98 -8.92
C ALA A 176 15.59 -10.73 -10.26
N PRO A 177 16.54 -10.44 -11.17
CA PRO A 177 16.68 -11.22 -12.40
C PRO A 177 16.86 -12.71 -12.10
N GLY A 178 15.92 -13.54 -12.55
CA GLY A 178 15.95 -14.99 -12.38
C GLY A 178 15.00 -15.56 -11.31
N ASP A 179 14.31 -14.72 -10.54
CA ASP A 179 13.28 -15.19 -9.61
C ASP A 179 12.05 -15.74 -10.37
N ALA A 180 11.46 -16.83 -9.86
CA ALA A 180 10.24 -17.40 -10.41
C ALA A 180 9.03 -16.47 -10.18
N PRO A 181 8.02 -16.48 -11.08
CA PRO A 181 6.74 -15.85 -10.80
C PRO A 181 6.00 -16.58 -9.67
N ASP A 182 5.39 -15.83 -8.76
CA ASP A 182 4.52 -16.31 -7.66
C ASP A 182 3.06 -15.90 -7.93
N ASP A 183 2.26 -15.67 -6.88
CA ASP A 183 0.85 -15.26 -6.98
C ASP A 183 0.64 -13.84 -7.54
N GLN A 184 1.71 -13.05 -7.70
CA GLN A 184 1.64 -11.75 -8.36
C GLN A 184 1.76 -11.90 -9.88
N ALA A 185 0.65 -11.64 -10.58
CA ALA A 185 0.58 -11.71 -12.03
C ALA A 185 1.23 -10.50 -12.74
N ARG A 186 1.31 -9.34 -12.07
CA ARG A 186 1.72 -8.06 -12.67
C ARG A 186 2.47 -7.15 -11.70
#